data_AF-A0A7S0EVV4-F1
#
_entry.id   AF-A0A7S0EVV4-F1
#
_cell.length_a   1.000
_cell.length_b   1.000
_cell.length_c   1.000
_cell.angle_alpha   90.00
_cell.angle_beta   90.00
_cell.angle_gamma   90.00
#
_symmetry.space_group_name_H-M   'P 1'
#
loop_
_entity.id
_entity.type
_entity.pdbx_description
1 polymer ?
#
loop_
_entity_poly.entity_id
_entity_poly.type
_entity_poly.pdbx_seq_one_letter_code
_entity_poly.pdbx_strand_id
1 'polypeptide(L)'
;GPRCNQCLPLVPERGAPVLRDAPVFYPTAKEFEDPMSYIRSIQAEFFEFGICSIQPPAEWQPPTSFHWRSAQQEQWKEEAEQQAEQQEQEQAQEEEEEQEQ
;
A
#
# COMPACT_ATOMS: atom_id res chain seq x y z
N GLY A 1 25.80 2.57 5.12
CA GLY A 1 26.64 2.24 6.29
C GLY A 1 27.71 3.29 6.47
N PRO A 2 28.22 3.55 7.70
CA PRO A 2 29.02 4.73 8.05
C PRO A 2 30.48 4.73 7.51
N ARG A 3 30.78 3.96 6.46
CA ARG A 3 32.12 3.86 5.87
C ARG A 3 32.17 4.21 4.37
N CYS A 4 31.09 4.75 3.82
CA CYS A 4 31.02 5.13 2.41
C CYS A 4 31.13 6.66 2.31
N ASN A 5 32.22 7.14 1.75
CA ASN A 5 32.49 8.56 1.46
C ASN A 5 31.74 9.09 0.23
N GLN A 6 31.01 8.24 -0.49
CA GLN A 6 30.09 8.61 -1.58
C GLN A 6 28.64 8.67 -1.15
N CYS A 7 28.33 8.22 0.07
CA CYS A 7 26.96 8.08 0.52
C CYS A 7 26.56 9.36 1.26
N LEU A 8 25.66 10.14 0.65
CA LEU A 8 25.07 11.31 1.28
C LEU A 8 24.38 10.91 2.61
N PRO A 9 24.43 11.76 3.64
CA PRO A 9 23.75 11.49 4.91
C PRO A 9 22.27 11.24 4.66
N LEU A 10 21.74 10.14 5.20
CA LEU A 10 20.33 9.73 5.05
C LEU A 10 19.33 10.74 5.67
N VAL A 11 19.83 11.75 6.39
CA VAL A 11 19.03 12.79 7.02
C VAL A 11 19.66 14.15 6.69
N PRO A 12 18.97 15.06 5.98
CA PRO A 12 19.43 16.43 5.81
C PRO A 12 19.38 17.18 7.14
N GLU A 13 20.40 18.01 7.43
CA GLU A 13 20.59 18.59 8.76
C GLU A 13 19.51 19.60 9.21
N ARG A 14 18.74 20.22 8.30
CA ARG A 14 17.60 21.09 8.65
C ARG A 14 16.56 21.16 7.51
N GLY A 15 15.29 20.98 7.87
CA GLY A 15 14.14 20.97 6.95
C GLY A 15 13.83 19.56 6.46
N ALA A 16 12.58 19.10 6.64
CA ALA A 16 12.16 17.84 6.04
C ALA A 16 12.33 17.96 4.51
N PRO A 17 13.09 17.06 3.87
CA PRO A 17 13.18 17.08 2.42
C PRO A 17 11.78 16.88 1.87
N VAL A 18 11.44 17.58 0.78
CA VAL A 18 10.26 17.20 -0.02
C VAL A 18 10.53 15.79 -0.53
N LEU A 19 9.95 14.80 0.13
CA LEU A 19 10.12 13.39 -0.22
C LEU A 19 9.42 13.16 -1.55
N ARG A 20 10.16 12.63 -2.53
CA ARG A 20 9.58 12.16 -3.78
C ARG A 20 9.01 10.77 -3.54
N ASP A 21 7.77 10.54 -3.97
CA ASP A 21 7.17 9.22 -3.91
C ASP A 21 7.99 8.22 -4.73
N ALA A 22 8.07 7.00 -4.21
CA ALA A 22 8.76 5.91 -4.89
C ALA A 22 7.99 5.50 -6.15
N PRO A 23 8.69 5.08 -7.23
CA PRO A 23 8.03 4.61 -8.44
C PRO A 23 7.19 3.35 -8.17
N VAL A 24 6.04 3.27 -8.86
CA VAL A 24 5.13 2.12 -8.82
C VAL A 24 5.15 1.45 -10.18
N PHE A 25 5.40 0.14 -10.21
CA PHE A 25 5.49 -0.67 -11.42
C PHE A 25 4.33 -1.65 -11.53
N TYR A 26 3.86 -1.85 -12.76
CA TYR A 26 2.73 -2.71 -13.11
C TYR A 26 3.17 -3.76 -14.16
N PRO A 27 3.86 -4.84 -13.74
CA PRO A 27 4.27 -5.91 -14.63
C PRO A 27 3.08 -6.59 -15.32
N THR A 28 3.33 -7.14 -16.51
CA THR A 28 2.44 -8.12 -17.12
C THR A 28 2.54 -9.48 -16.42
N ALA A 29 1.56 -10.38 -16.62
CA ALA A 29 1.59 -11.72 -16.03
C ALA A 29 2.86 -12.51 -16.38
N LYS A 30 3.37 -12.35 -17.61
CA LYS A 30 4.60 -13.00 -18.07
C LYS A 30 5.86 -12.43 -17.39
N GLU A 31 5.91 -11.12 -17.17
CA GLU A 31 7.03 -10.50 -16.46
C GLU A 31 7.01 -10.83 -14.97
N PHE A 32 5.82 -11.00 -14.40
CA PHE A 32 5.64 -11.36 -13.00
C PHE A 32 5.94 -12.85 -12.70
N GLU A 33 6.08 -13.68 -13.73
CA GLU A 33 6.43 -15.10 -13.58
C GLU A 33 7.83 -15.28 -12.96
N ASP A 34 8.79 -14.42 -13.32
CA ASP A 34 10.13 -14.37 -12.71
C ASP A 34 10.41 -12.98 -12.10
N PRO A 35 10.05 -12.77 -10.82
CA PRO A 35 10.22 -11.49 -10.15
C PRO A 35 11.67 -10.99 -10.15
N MET A 36 12.66 -11.88 -10.05
CA MET A 36 14.06 -11.47 -9.99
C MET A 36 14.55 -10.93 -11.33
N SER A 37 14.10 -11.54 -12.43
CA SER A 37 14.38 -11.03 -13.77
C SER A 37 13.69 -9.69 -14.02
N TYR A 38 12.44 -9.54 -13.57
CA TYR A 38 11.73 -8.26 -13.69
C TYR A 38 12.38 -7.14 -12.85
N ILE A 39 12.76 -7.41 -11.60
CA ILE A 39 13.46 -6.42 -10.75
C ILE A 39 14.76 -5.95 -11.41
N ARG A 40 15.49 -6.87 -12.07
CA ARG A 40 16.71 -6.52 -12.81
C ARG A 40 16.42 -5.63 -14.02
N SER A 41 15.30 -5.83 -14.72
CA SER A 41 14.95 -4.97 -15.86
C SER A 41 14.59 -3.55 -15.44
N ILE A 42 13.90 -3.38 -14.29
CA ILE A 42 13.50 -2.06 -13.77
C ILE A 42 14.55 -1.44 -12.83
N GLN A 43 15.66 -2.13 -12.55
CA GLN A 43 16.67 -1.69 -11.57
C GLN A 43 17.18 -0.27 -11.84
N ALA A 44 17.46 0.04 -13.10
CA ALA A 44 17.98 1.36 -13.48
C ALA A 44 17.01 2.50 -13.12
N GLU A 45 15.70 2.24 -13.11
CA GLU A 45 14.66 3.24 -12.89
C GLU A 45 14.44 3.55 -11.41
N PHE A 46 14.51 2.55 -10.52
CA PHE A 46 14.28 2.76 -9.09
C PHE A 46 15.56 2.93 -8.26
N PHE A 47 16.74 2.71 -8.83
CA PHE A 47 18.01 2.79 -8.10
C PHE A 47 18.23 4.15 -7.43
N GLU A 48 17.79 5.25 -8.05
CA GLU A 48 17.87 6.60 -7.48
C GLU A 48 16.98 6.77 -6.23
N PHE A 49 15.83 6.10 -6.20
CA PHE A 49 14.87 6.18 -5.09
C PHE A 49 15.24 5.22 -3.94
N GLY A 50 15.98 4.15 -4.23
CA GLY A 50 16.38 3.11 -3.28
C GLY A 50 15.26 2.14 -2.90
N ILE A 51 14.00 2.50 -3.14
CA ILE A 51 12.82 1.65 -2.96
C ILE A 51 11.87 1.82 -4.15
N CYS A 52 11.04 0.81 -4.41
CA CYS A 52 9.92 0.88 -5.35
C CYS A 52 8.76 0.01 -4.86
N SER A 53 7.57 0.25 -5.42
CA SER A 53 6.41 -0.60 -5.23
C SER A 53 6.12 -1.38 -6.52
N ILE A 54 5.87 -2.68 -6.42
CA ILE A 54 5.48 -3.51 -7.56
C ILE A 54 4.07 -4.03 -7.27
N GLN A 55 3.10 -3.57 -8.06
CA GLN A 55 1.72 -4.04 -7.99
C GLN A 55 1.60 -5.34 -8.80
N PRO A 56 1.16 -6.46 -8.19
CA PRO A 56 0.95 -7.69 -8.93
C PRO A 56 -0.14 -7.49 -10.01
N PRO A 57 -0.07 -8.22 -11.13
CA PRO A 57 -1.14 -8.24 -12.12
C PRO A 57 -2.47 -8.68 -11.48
N ALA A 58 -3.59 -8.14 -11.95
CA ALA A 58 -4.91 -8.47 -11.41
C ALA A 58 -5.28 -9.97 -11.49
N GLU A 59 -4.71 -10.69 -12.45
CA GLU A 59 -4.93 -12.12 -12.65
C GLU A 59 -4.09 -13.01 -11.71
N TRP A 60 -3.10 -12.44 -11.02
CA TRP A 60 -2.21 -13.21 -10.15
C TRP A 60 -2.91 -13.57 -8.84
N GLN A 61 -3.01 -14.87 -8.57
CA GLN A 61 -3.56 -15.40 -7.32
C GLN A 61 -2.41 -15.91 -6.44
N PRO A 62 -2.20 -15.33 -5.24
CA PRO A 62 -1.17 -15.79 -4.33
C PRO A 62 -1.44 -17.25 -3.89
N PRO A 63 -0.39 -18.07 -3.73
CA PRO A 63 -0.55 -19.42 -3.20
C PRO A 63 -1.16 -19.39 -1.78
N THR A 64 -1.98 -20.39 -1.47
CA THR A 64 -2.84 -20.43 -0.27
C THR A 64 -2.08 -20.35 1.06
N SER A 65 -0.79 -20.68 1.10
CA SER A 65 0.08 -20.52 2.27
C SER A 65 0.37 -19.07 2.66
N PHE A 66 -0.05 -18.09 1.85
CA PHE A 66 0.09 -16.65 2.09
C PHE A 66 -1.23 -15.94 2.47
N HIS A 67 -2.25 -16.66 2.98
CA HIS A 67 -3.62 -16.16 3.18
C HIS A 67 -3.84 -15.10 4.28
N TRP A 68 -2.80 -14.53 4.89
CA TRP A 68 -2.99 -13.44 5.87
C TRP A 68 -3.69 -12.21 5.26
N ARG A 69 -3.42 -11.93 3.97
CA ARG A 69 -4.04 -10.81 3.24
C ARG A 69 -5.51 -11.03 2.90
N SER A 70 -5.93 -12.26 2.62
CA SER A 70 -7.34 -12.57 2.34
C SER A 70 -8.18 -12.41 3.60
N ALA A 71 -7.71 -12.97 4.72
CA ALA A 71 -8.39 -12.85 6.01
C ALA A 71 -8.51 -11.37 6.46
N GLN A 72 -7.45 -10.57 6.26
CA GLN A 72 -7.50 -9.15 6.59
C GLN A 72 -8.44 -8.35 5.67
N GLN A 73 -8.54 -8.70 4.39
CA GLN A 73 -9.47 -8.06 3.47
C GLN A 73 -10.93 -8.44 3.78
N GLU A 74 -11.19 -9.66 4.20
CA GLU A 74 -12.53 -10.09 4.64
C GLU A 74 -12.92 -9.32 5.91
N GLN A 75 -12.02 -9.23 6.89
CA GLN A 75 -12.24 -8.44 8.10
C GLN A 75 -12.55 -6.97 7.78
N TRP A 76 -11.77 -6.31 6.92
CA TRP A 76 -12.04 -4.91 6.55
C TRP A 76 -13.36 -4.69 5.83
N LYS A 77 -13.85 -5.70 5.08
CA LYS A 77 -15.16 -5.64 4.44
C LYS A 77 -16.28 -5.73 5.49
N GLU A 78 -16.17 -6.67 6.42
CA GLU A 78 -17.11 -6.84 7.53
C GLU A 78 -17.15 -5.59 8.42
N GLU A 79 -15.99 -5.02 8.73
CA GLU A 79 -15.87 -3.78 9.51
C GLU A 79 -16.51 -2.58 8.79
N ALA A 80 -16.34 -2.47 7.46
CA ALA A 80 -16.95 -1.40 6.67
C ALA A 80 -18.49 -1.51 6.63
N GLU A 81 -19.03 -2.73 6.53
CA GLU A 81 -20.47 -2.98 6.56
C GLU A 81 -21.06 -2.63 7.93
N GLN A 82 -20.43 -3.08 9.03
CA GLN A 82 -20.83 -2.73 10.38
C GLN A 82 -20.78 -1.22 10.67
N GLN A 83 -19.81 -0.52 10.09
CA GLN A 83 -19.72 0.94 10.21
C GLN A 83 -20.85 1.65 9.47
N ALA A 84 -21.24 1.17 8.29
CA ALA A 84 -22.37 1.73 7.56
C ALA A 84 -23.68 1.53 8.36
N GLU A 85 -23.91 0.33 8.88
CA GLU A 85 -25.08 0.03 9.71
C GLU A 85 -25.12 0.87 11.00
N GLN A 86 -23.98 1.05 11.65
CA GLN A 86 -23.87 1.93 12.82
C GLN A 86 -24.20 3.38 12.47
N GLN A 87 -23.67 3.90 11.35
CA GLN A 87 -23.98 5.26 10.90
C GLN A 87 -25.47 5.43 10.59
N GLU A 88 -26.12 4.44 9.98
CA GLU A 88 -27.57 4.48 9.74
C GLU A 88 -28.36 4.49 11.06
N GLN A 89 -27.93 3.71 12.05
CA GLN A 89 -28.55 3.69 13.38
C GLN A 89 -28.36 5.01 14.12
N GLU A 90 -27.16 5.59 14.07
CA GLU A 90 -26.87 6.90 14.67
C GLU A 90 -27.68 8.00 14.00
N GLN A 91 -27.77 8.01 12.66
CA GLN A 91 -28.60 8.96 11.93
C GLN A 91 -30.09 8.83 12.29
N ALA A 92 -30.60 7.60 12.39
CA ALA A 92 -31.98 7.37 12.82
C ALA A 92 -32.23 7.84 14.25
N GLN A 93 -31.27 7.66 15.17
CA GLN A 93 -31.34 8.16 16.54
C GLN A 93 -31.31 9.70 16.58
N GLU A 94 -30.43 10.34 15.82
CA GLU A 94 -30.38 11.80 15.71
C GLU A 94 -31.69 12.36 15.13
N GLU A 95 -32.26 11.70 14.12
CA GLU A 95 -33.56 12.08 13.55
C GLU A 95 -34.71 11.91 14.54
N GLU A 96 -34.71 10.86 15.37
CA GLU A 96 -35.69 10.67 16.44
C GLU A 96 -35.53 11.75 17.53
N GLU A 97 -34.30 12.03 17.98
CA GLU A 97 -34.01 13.07 18.97
C GLU A 97 -34.32 14.49 18.47
N GLU A 98 -34.18 14.77 17.17
CA GLU A 98 -34.59 16.03 16.55
C GLU A 98 -36.12 16.13 16.44
N GLN A 99 -36.82 15.01 16.22
CA GLN A 99 -38.28 14.97 16.20
C GLN A 99 -38.92 15.12 17.60
N GLU A 100 -38.19 14.76 18.66
CA GLU A 100 -38.62 14.92 20.05
C GLU A 100 -38.35 16.33 20.64
N GLN A 101 -37.59 17.18 19.94
CA GLN A 101 -37.26 18.58 20.33
C GLN A 101 -38.24 19.61 19.75
#